data_AF-A0A4U0WN07-F1
#
_entry.id   AF-A0A4U0WN07-F1
#
_cell.length_a   1.000
_cell.length_b   1.000
_cell.length_c   1.000
_cell.angle_alpha   90.00
_cell.angle_beta   90.00
_cell.angle_gamma   90.00
#
_symmetry.space_group_name_H-M   'P 1'
#
loop_
_entity.id
_entity.type
_entity.pdbx_description
1 polymer ?
#
loop_
_entity_poly.entity_id
_entity_poly.type
_entity_poly.pdbx_seq_one_letter_code
_entity_poly.pdbx_strand_id
1 'polypeptide(L)'
;MATDSGPVGNRLGASSLATYMATSLPRDASPQIKTPFDAIALAAHAGMIAVGFRLIGLGEDHRIESRSDAENAQPLPAEWNASSTYAFRYRHTQSSMEFLLKVSRLGGKAVVFAIALEHDKTINFDVVAKEYVSESSLPSTPVSEDKSLADAKRTIQDIFISVGRLSDFG
;
A
#
# COMPACT_ATOMS: atom_id res chain seq x y z
N MET A 1 23.49 -21.68 17.53
CA MET A 1 22.17 -21.04 17.58
C MET A 1 21.80 -20.72 16.13
N ALA A 2 21.13 -21.66 15.47
CA ALA A 2 20.79 -21.56 14.05
C ALA A 2 19.52 -20.72 13.92
N THR A 3 19.60 -19.60 13.19
CA THR A 3 18.43 -18.84 12.79
C THR A 3 17.74 -19.57 11.65
N ASP A 4 16.52 -20.02 11.93
CA ASP A 4 15.57 -20.60 10.98
C ASP A 4 15.21 -19.57 9.90
N SER A 5 15.90 -19.63 8.77
CA SER A 5 15.51 -18.90 7.56
C SER A 5 14.44 -19.73 6.84
N GLY A 6 13.18 -19.49 7.20
CA GLY A 6 12.03 -19.93 6.41
C GLY A 6 12.16 -19.49 4.95
N PRO A 7 11.44 -20.14 4.02
CA PRO A 7 11.58 -19.87 2.59
C PRO A 7 11.37 -18.38 2.36
N VAL A 8 12.41 -17.70 1.86
CA VAL A 8 12.37 -16.27 1.57
C VAL A 8 11.43 -16.10 0.37
N GLY A 9 10.13 -16.04 0.64
CA GLY A 9 9.13 -15.74 -0.37
C GLY A 9 9.48 -14.41 -1.01
N ASN A 10 9.23 -14.28 -2.31
CA ASN A 10 9.45 -13.03 -3.04
C ASN A 10 8.77 -11.88 -2.25
N ARG A 11 9.56 -10.93 -1.72
CA ARG A 11 9.06 -9.79 -0.93
C ARG A 11 8.05 -8.94 -1.69
N LEU A 12 8.18 -8.98 -3.01
CA LEU A 12 7.40 -8.25 -4.00
C LEU A 12 6.34 -9.14 -4.67
N GLY A 13 6.24 -10.40 -4.27
CA GLY A 13 5.18 -11.30 -4.71
C GLY A 13 3.84 -10.96 -4.06
N ALA A 14 2.73 -11.24 -4.74
CA ALA A 14 1.39 -10.91 -4.27
C ALA A 14 1.02 -11.42 -2.87
N SER A 15 1.55 -12.56 -2.40
CA SER A 15 1.30 -13.04 -1.03
C SER A 15 1.96 -12.12 0.02
N SER A 16 3.16 -11.63 -0.26
CA SER A 16 3.90 -10.68 0.58
C SER A 16 3.21 -9.32 0.54
N LEU A 17 2.88 -8.82 -0.66
CA LEU A 17 2.14 -7.57 -0.84
C LEU A 17 0.78 -7.62 -0.13
N ALA A 18 0.00 -8.69 -0.26
CA ALA A 18 -1.26 -8.85 0.47
C ALA A 18 -1.06 -8.84 2.00
N THR A 19 0.08 -9.33 2.49
CA THR A 19 0.43 -9.27 3.92
C THR A 19 0.67 -7.82 4.34
N TYR A 20 1.50 -7.07 3.60
CA TYR A 20 1.75 -5.65 3.87
C TYR A 20 0.49 -4.80 3.75
N MET A 21 -0.37 -5.08 2.76
CA MET A 21 -1.67 -4.41 2.62
C MET A 21 -2.55 -4.68 3.84
N ALA A 22 -2.67 -5.95 4.28
CA ALA A 22 -3.47 -6.30 5.45
C ALA A 22 -2.96 -5.62 6.74
N THR A 23 -1.64 -5.57 6.95
CA THR A 23 -1.08 -4.91 8.14
C THR A 23 -1.21 -3.39 8.10
N SER A 24 -1.34 -2.81 6.90
CA SER A 24 -1.47 -1.36 6.72
C SER A 24 -2.91 -0.86 6.87
N LEU A 25 -3.93 -1.74 6.82
CA LEU A 25 -5.31 -1.31 6.88
C LEU A 25 -5.74 -0.88 8.30
N PRO A 26 -6.44 0.26 8.47
CA PRO A 26 -7.01 0.68 9.75
C PRO A 26 -8.11 -0.29 10.18
N ARG A 27 -8.01 -0.85 11.39
CA ARG A 27 -8.91 -1.89 11.91
C ARG A 27 -10.29 -1.36 12.31
N ASP A 28 -10.38 -0.07 12.59
CA ASP A 28 -11.56 0.66 13.03
C ASP A 28 -12.36 1.29 11.88
N ALA A 29 -11.88 1.16 10.64
CA ALA A 29 -12.59 1.64 9.45
C ALA A 29 -13.45 0.53 8.82
N SER A 30 -14.66 0.87 8.38
CA SER A 30 -15.45 0.03 7.47
C SER A 30 -16.32 0.89 6.53
N PRO A 31 -16.28 0.67 5.21
CA PRO A 31 -15.36 -0.21 4.49
C PRO A 31 -13.92 0.34 4.48
N GLN A 32 -12.94 -0.58 4.52
CA GLN A 32 -11.52 -0.24 4.47
C GLN A 32 -11.06 0.14 3.06
N ILE A 33 -11.59 -0.55 2.05
CA ILE A 33 -11.29 -0.33 0.64
C ILE A 33 -12.61 -0.04 -0.06
N LYS A 34 -12.82 1.23 -0.43
CA LYS A 34 -14.07 1.74 -1.01
C LYS A 34 -14.09 1.64 -2.52
N THR A 35 -12.93 1.89 -3.15
CA THR A 35 -12.83 2.06 -4.60
C THR A 35 -11.63 1.29 -5.19
N PRO A 36 -11.60 1.04 -6.51
CA PRO A 36 -10.41 0.48 -7.16
C PRO A 36 -9.14 1.30 -6.93
N PHE A 37 -9.28 2.62 -6.76
CA PHE A 37 -8.17 3.53 -6.54
C PHE A 37 -7.60 3.37 -5.12
N ASP A 38 -8.43 3.05 -4.13
CA ASP A 38 -7.98 2.68 -2.78
C ASP A 38 -7.09 1.44 -2.84
N ALA A 39 -7.53 0.40 -3.58
CA ALA A 39 -6.77 -0.84 -3.72
C ALA A 39 -5.42 -0.63 -4.41
N ILE A 40 -5.38 0.18 -5.47
CA ILE A 40 -4.15 0.53 -6.20
C ILE A 40 -3.21 1.35 -5.31
N ALA A 41 -3.73 2.36 -4.60
CA ALA A 41 -2.92 3.17 -3.70
C ALA A 41 -2.33 2.34 -2.55
N LEU A 42 -3.12 1.43 -1.99
CA LEU A 42 -2.70 0.51 -0.94
C LEU A 42 -1.66 -0.52 -1.44
N ALA A 43 -1.80 -1.02 -2.67
CA ALA A 43 -0.81 -1.91 -3.28
C ALA A 43 0.52 -1.20 -3.55
N ALA A 44 0.48 0.04 -4.06
CA ALA A 44 1.68 0.85 -4.24
C ALA A 44 2.36 1.16 -2.90
N HIS A 45 1.59 1.46 -1.86
CA HIS A 45 2.10 1.61 -0.49
C HIS A 45 2.76 0.33 0.04
N ALA A 46 2.14 -0.83 -0.17
CA ALA A 46 2.70 -2.12 0.21
C ALA A 46 4.02 -2.42 -0.51
N GLY A 47 4.15 -2.07 -1.80
CA GLY A 47 5.40 -2.18 -2.54
C GLY A 47 6.52 -1.31 -1.95
N MET A 48 6.20 -0.08 -1.55
CA MET A 48 7.15 0.80 -0.87
C MET A 48 7.64 0.21 0.45
N ILE A 49 6.75 -0.33 1.28
CA ILE A 49 7.13 -1.00 2.53
C ILE A 49 8.00 -2.23 2.24
N ALA A 50 7.63 -3.05 1.26
CA ALA A 50 8.32 -4.30 0.93
C ALA A 50 9.81 -4.08 0.58
N VAL A 51 10.16 -2.92 -0.01
CA VAL A 51 11.54 -2.56 -0.37
C VAL A 51 12.26 -1.71 0.69
N GLY A 52 11.64 -1.49 1.86
CA GLY A 52 12.30 -0.86 3.02
C GLY A 52 12.05 0.64 3.19
N PHE A 53 11.02 1.20 2.55
CA PHE A 53 10.53 2.55 2.88
C PHE A 53 9.62 2.53 4.10
N ARG A 54 9.73 3.56 4.93
CA ARG A 54 8.89 3.78 6.10
C ARG A 54 7.98 4.98 5.88
N LEU A 55 6.69 4.82 6.15
CA LEU A 55 5.72 5.91 6.08
C LEU A 55 5.97 6.91 7.21
N ILE A 56 6.05 8.19 6.86
CA ILE A 56 6.31 9.31 7.78
C ILE A 56 5.25 10.43 7.67
N GLY A 57 4.26 10.29 6.80
CA GLY A 57 3.24 11.31 6.60
C GLY A 57 2.21 10.95 5.54
N LEU A 58 1.05 11.60 5.64
CA LEU A 58 0.05 11.64 4.58
C LEU A 58 0.05 13.05 4.00
N GLY A 59 0.06 13.21 2.68
CA GLY A 59 0.10 14.55 2.05
C GLY A 59 1.50 15.12 1.85
N GLU A 60 1.55 16.39 1.45
CA GLU A 60 2.80 17.11 1.22
C GLU A 60 3.38 17.63 2.53
N ASP A 61 2.60 18.34 3.33
CA ASP A 61 3.11 19.01 4.52
C ASP A 61 2.87 18.24 5.82
N HIS A 62 1.93 17.29 5.81
CA HIS A 62 1.52 16.60 7.02
C HIS A 62 2.45 15.42 7.33
N ARG A 63 2.97 15.44 8.55
CA ARG A 63 3.87 14.40 9.09
C ARG A 63 3.11 13.62 10.14
N ILE A 64 3.08 12.30 9.97
CA ILE A 64 2.70 11.42 11.07
C ILE A 64 3.92 11.39 11.99
N GLU A 65 3.73 11.71 13.27
CA GLU A 65 4.76 11.50 14.30
C GLU A 65 5.03 10.01 14.46
N SER A 66 5.79 9.45 13.52
CA SER A 66 5.95 8.01 13.35
C SER A 66 7.23 7.58 14.06
N ARG A 67 7.05 6.95 15.22
CA ARG A 67 8.03 6.15 15.97
C ARG A 67 8.22 4.78 15.30
N SER A 68 8.15 4.73 13.96
CA SER A 68 8.04 3.49 13.19
C SER A 68 9.43 2.99 12.79
N ASP A 69 9.82 1.85 13.35
CA ASP A 69 10.88 1.03 12.77
C ASP A 69 10.33 0.25 11.58
N ALA A 70 11.18 -0.12 10.62
CA ALA A 70 10.76 -0.82 9.40
C ALA A 70 10.15 -2.21 9.70
N GLU A 71 10.41 -2.72 10.89
CA GLU A 71 9.89 -3.96 11.46
C GLU A 71 8.47 -3.80 12.06
N ASN A 72 7.98 -2.56 12.24
CA ASN A 72 6.71 -2.28 12.93
C ASN A 72 5.95 -1.15 12.21
N ALA A 73 5.56 -1.42 10.96
CA ALA A 73 4.72 -0.52 10.18
C ALA A 73 3.38 -0.30 10.90
N GLN A 74 3.11 0.95 11.29
CA GLN A 74 1.84 1.32 11.88
C GLN A 74 0.73 1.26 10.81
N PRO A 75 -0.51 0.89 11.18
CA PRO A 75 -1.65 1.02 10.29
C PRO A 75 -1.78 2.43 9.73
N LEU A 76 -2.31 2.55 8.51
CA LEU A 76 -2.65 3.83 7.92
C LEU A 76 -3.70 4.55 8.78
N PRO A 77 -3.59 5.87 8.97
CA PRO A 77 -4.65 6.67 9.60
C PRO A 77 -5.99 6.50 8.89
N ALA A 78 -7.11 6.59 9.61
CA ALA A 78 -8.46 6.36 9.05
C ALA A 78 -8.79 7.27 7.85
N GLU A 79 -8.17 8.45 7.78
CA GLU A 79 -8.33 9.45 6.73
C GLU A 79 -7.50 9.19 5.45
N TRP A 80 -6.69 8.12 5.39
CA TRP A 80 -5.79 7.84 4.27
C TRP A 80 -6.48 7.77 2.90
N ASN A 81 -7.76 7.38 2.88
CA ASN A 81 -8.63 7.31 1.69
C ASN A 81 -9.86 8.22 1.81
N ALA A 82 -9.76 9.34 2.53
CA ALA A 82 -10.85 10.31 2.65
C ALA A 82 -11.14 11.08 1.34
N SER A 83 -10.17 11.13 0.42
CA SER A 83 -10.29 11.79 -0.88
C SER A 83 -9.93 10.86 -2.04
N SER A 84 -10.08 11.32 -3.29
CA SER A 84 -9.65 10.59 -4.50
C SER A 84 -8.17 10.80 -4.86
N THR A 85 -7.42 11.45 -3.98
CA THR A 85 -5.97 11.68 -4.09
C THR A 85 -5.31 11.16 -2.83
N TYR A 86 -4.42 10.19 -3.02
CA TYR A 86 -3.63 9.56 -1.97
C TYR A 86 -2.24 10.15 -2.04
N ALA A 87 -1.65 10.46 -0.89
CA ALA A 87 -0.31 11.01 -0.81
C ALA A 87 0.38 10.40 0.39
N PHE A 88 1.44 9.65 0.14
CA PHE A 88 2.23 8.94 1.14
C PHE A 88 3.64 9.49 1.13
N ARG A 89 4.10 10.01 2.27
CA ARG A 89 5.45 10.49 2.45
C ARG A 89 6.29 9.40 3.12
N TYR A 90 7.46 9.12 2.57
CA TYR A 90 8.35 8.06 3.01
C TYR A 90 9.75 8.57 3.35
N ARG A 91 10.45 7.79 4.16
CA ARG A 91 11.91 7.80 4.29
C ARG A 91 12.46 6.39 4.08
N HIS A 92 13.58 6.28 3.39
CA HIS A 92 14.24 4.99 3.24
C HIS A 92 15.02 4.60 4.50
N THR A 93 15.15 3.32 4.83
CA THR A 93 15.91 2.88 6.02
C THR A 93 17.40 3.20 5.95
N GLN A 94 17.95 3.31 4.73
CA GLN A 94 19.38 3.51 4.47
C GLN A 94 19.77 4.98 4.19
N SER A 95 18.81 5.91 4.17
CA SER A 95 19.09 7.34 3.95
C SER A 95 18.12 8.24 4.71
N SER A 96 18.48 9.51 4.87
CA SER A 96 17.57 10.53 5.39
C SER A 96 16.66 11.13 4.33
N MET A 97 16.77 10.67 3.07
CA MET A 97 16.02 11.21 1.93
C MET A 97 14.53 10.93 2.08
N GLU A 98 13.72 11.94 1.75
CA GLU A 98 12.27 11.88 1.79
C GLU A 98 11.70 11.75 0.38
N PHE A 99 10.71 10.86 0.26
CA PHE A 99 10.05 10.54 -1.00
C PHE A 99 8.56 10.76 -0.83
N LEU A 100 7.92 11.28 -1.87
CA LEU A 100 6.47 11.47 -1.89
C LEU A 100 5.88 10.63 -3.01
N LEU A 101 5.01 9.69 -2.66
CA LEU A 101 4.20 8.91 -3.59
C LEU A 101 2.78 9.46 -3.60
N LYS A 102 2.33 9.94 -4.76
CA LYS A 102 0.95 10.34 -4.99
C LYS A 102 0.26 9.34 -5.91
N VAL A 103 -0.97 9.01 -5.58
CA VAL A 103 -1.88 8.28 -6.47
C VAL A 103 -3.10 9.15 -6.66
N SER A 104 -3.52 9.39 -7.90
CA SER A 104 -4.69 10.23 -8.19
C SER A 104 -5.55 9.61 -9.27
N ARG A 105 -6.87 9.68 -9.10
CA ARG A 105 -7.82 9.25 -10.12
C ARG A 105 -7.87 10.25 -11.27
N LEU A 106 -7.65 9.76 -12.49
CA LEU A 106 -7.88 10.47 -13.74
C LEU A 106 -8.80 9.63 -14.64
N GLY A 107 -10.11 9.91 -14.58
CA GLY A 107 -11.12 9.10 -15.25
C GLY A 107 -11.13 7.66 -14.72
N GLY A 108 -10.79 6.70 -15.59
CA GLY A 108 -10.64 5.27 -15.27
C GLY A 108 -9.20 4.81 -14.97
N LYS A 109 -8.24 5.75 -14.94
CA LYS A 109 -6.82 5.49 -14.65
C LYS A 109 -6.46 5.98 -13.25
N ALA A 110 -5.61 5.24 -12.56
CA ALA A 110 -4.86 5.72 -11.41
C ALA A 110 -3.50 6.21 -11.92
N VAL A 111 -3.22 7.50 -11.78
CA VAL A 111 -1.90 8.07 -12.08
C VAL A 111 -1.07 7.93 -10.81
N VAL A 112 0.01 7.15 -10.90
CA VAL A 112 0.97 6.95 -9.81
C VAL A 112 2.19 7.82 -10.10
N PHE A 113 2.52 8.70 -9.17
CA PHE A 113 3.61 9.66 -9.29
C PHE A 113 4.47 9.59 -8.03
N ALA A 114 5.79 9.52 -8.19
CA ALA A 114 6.71 9.61 -7.06
C ALA A 114 7.80 10.65 -7.33
N ILE A 115 8.23 11.34 -6.27
CA ILE A 115 9.33 12.31 -6.31
C ILE A 115 10.28 12.08 -5.14
N ALA A 116 11.59 12.17 -5.41
CA ALA A 116 12.62 12.32 -4.38
C ALA A 116 12.79 13.81 -4.08
N LEU A 117 12.47 14.24 -2.86
CA LEU A 117 12.27 15.66 -2.52
C LEU A 117 13.58 16.46 -2.51
N GLU A 118 14.73 15.81 -2.31
CA GLU A 118 16.02 16.49 -2.25
C GLU A 118 16.63 16.78 -3.62
N HIS A 119 16.19 16.07 -4.67
CA HIS A 119 16.80 16.12 -6.00
C HIS A 119 15.80 16.38 -7.12
N ASP A 120 14.53 16.63 -6.79
CA ASP A 120 13.43 16.85 -7.72
C ASP A 120 13.30 15.80 -8.83
N LYS A 121 13.76 14.57 -8.54
CA LYS A 121 13.68 13.47 -9.49
C LYS A 121 12.30 12.83 -9.41
N THR A 122 11.55 12.91 -10.49
CA THR A 122 10.19 12.38 -10.59
C THR A 122 10.13 11.11 -11.43
N ILE A 123 9.29 10.18 -11.04
CA ILE A 123 8.85 9.04 -11.87
C ILE A 123 7.33 8.96 -11.85
N ASN A 124 6.73 8.51 -12.93
CA ASN A 124 5.29 8.31 -12.99
C ASN A 124 4.90 7.20 -13.96
N PHE A 125 3.75 6.60 -13.71
CA PHE A 125 3.12 5.63 -14.59
C PHE A 125 1.60 5.60 -14.35
N ASP A 126 0.89 5.04 -15.32
CA ASP A 126 -0.56 4.90 -15.28
C ASP A 126 -0.97 3.45 -15.02
N VAL A 127 -1.99 3.25 -14.18
CA VAL A 127 -2.66 1.96 -14.00
C VAL A 127 -4.12 2.09 -14.46
N VAL A 128 -4.55 1.27 -15.42
CA VAL A 128 -5.96 1.22 -15.83
C VAL A 128 -6.75 0.42 -14.80
N ALA A 129 -7.58 1.08 -13.99
CA ALA A 129 -8.10 0.46 -12.76
C ALA A 129 -8.90 -0.82 -13.01
N LYS A 130 -9.75 -0.83 -14.04
CA LYS A 130 -10.56 -1.99 -14.45
C LYS A 130 -9.77 -3.19 -14.95
N GLU A 131 -8.47 -3.04 -15.22
CA GLU A 131 -7.59 -4.14 -15.67
C GLU A 131 -6.83 -4.79 -14.51
N TYR A 132 -6.88 -4.16 -13.33
CA TYR A 132 -6.16 -4.59 -12.13
C TYR A 132 -7.11 -5.04 -11.03
N VAL A 133 -8.23 -4.34 -10.83
CA VAL A 133 -9.13 -4.52 -9.70
C VAL A 133 -10.51 -4.99 -10.16
N SER A 134 -11.06 -5.95 -9.45
CA SER A 134 -12.42 -6.44 -9.62
C SER A 134 -13.39 -5.53 -8.88
N GLU A 135 -14.15 -4.70 -9.62
CA GLU A 135 -15.12 -3.77 -9.02
C GLU A 135 -16.23 -4.49 -8.24
N SER A 136 -16.57 -5.73 -8.59
CA SER A 136 -17.56 -6.54 -7.87
C SER A 136 -17.08 -7.03 -6.50
N SER A 137 -15.78 -6.98 -6.24
CA SER A 137 -15.16 -7.32 -4.95
C SER A 137 -15.12 -6.13 -3.98
N LEU A 138 -15.71 -4.99 -4.37
CA LEU A 138 -15.70 -3.73 -3.61
C LEU A 138 -17.14 -3.23 -3.33
N PRO A 139 -17.36 -2.48 -2.22
CA PRO A 139 -16.40 -2.15 -1.17
C PRO A 139 -16.03 -3.37 -0.30
N SER A 140 -14.87 -3.35 0.34
CA SER A 140 -14.38 -4.47 1.15
C SER A 140 -13.82 -4.05 2.50
N THR A 141 -13.96 -4.94 3.49
CA THR A 141 -13.32 -4.84 4.82
C THR A 141 -12.50 -6.12 5.05
N PRO A 142 -11.27 -6.20 4.49
CA PRO A 142 -10.43 -7.39 4.63
C PRO A 142 -10.04 -7.72 6.07
N VAL A 143 -9.81 -6.70 6.91
CA VAL A 143 -9.34 -6.86 8.29
C VAL A 143 -10.44 -6.48 9.27
N SER A 144 -10.83 -7.41 10.13
CA SER A 144 -11.75 -7.23 11.25
C SER A 144 -11.30 -8.11 12.43
N GLU A 145 -11.86 -7.91 13.63
CA GLU A 145 -11.47 -8.68 14.83
C GLU A 145 -11.66 -10.19 14.64
N ASP A 146 -12.70 -10.60 13.91
CA ASP A 146 -13.04 -12.01 13.68
C ASP A 146 -12.24 -12.69 12.56
N LYS A 147 -11.45 -11.94 11.78
CA LYS A 147 -10.75 -12.48 10.60
C LYS A 147 -9.27 -12.72 10.88
N SER A 148 -8.79 -13.90 10.51
CA SER A 148 -7.36 -14.19 10.56
C SER A 148 -6.60 -13.39 9.50
N LEU A 149 -5.28 -13.22 9.67
CA LEU A 149 -4.43 -12.62 8.65
C LEU A 149 -4.49 -13.40 7.32
N ALA A 150 -4.67 -14.72 7.36
CA ALA A 150 -4.82 -15.54 6.16
C ALA A 150 -6.11 -15.20 5.39
N ASP A 151 -7.22 -14.99 6.11
CA ASP A 151 -8.50 -14.59 5.50
C ASP A 151 -8.45 -13.18 4.92
N ALA A 152 -7.79 -12.25 5.63
CA ALA A 152 -7.55 -10.90 5.14
C ALA A 152 -6.72 -10.90 3.85
N LYS A 153 -5.62 -11.68 3.82
CA LYS A 153 -4.77 -11.84 2.63
C LYS A 153 -5.56 -12.40 1.44
N ARG A 154 -6.37 -13.44 1.66
CA ARG A 154 -7.22 -14.02 0.62
C ARG A 154 -8.21 -12.99 0.09
N THR A 155 -8.90 -12.29 0.99
CA THR A 155 -9.84 -11.21 0.61
C THR A 155 -9.14 -10.14 -0.21
N ILE A 156 -7.92 -9.73 0.16
CA ILE A 156 -7.13 -8.74 -0.59
C ILE A 156 -6.76 -9.27 -1.97
N GLN A 157 -6.34 -10.53 -2.08
CA GLN A 157 -6.02 -11.13 -3.38
C GLN A 157 -7.25 -11.20 -4.30
N ASP A 158 -8.43 -11.52 -3.74
CA ASP A 158 -9.71 -11.60 -4.46
C ASP A 158 -10.26 -10.22 -4.89
N ILE A 159 -9.72 -9.12 -4.35
CA ILE A 159 -10.00 -7.76 -4.84
C ILE A 159 -9.33 -7.52 -6.20
N PHE A 160 -8.16 -8.13 -6.45
CA PHE A 160 -7.49 -8.00 -7.74
C PHE A 160 -8.01 -9.04 -8.73
N ILE A 161 -8.02 -8.70 -10.02
CA ILE A 161 -8.49 -9.62 -11.09
C ILE A 161 -7.64 -10.90 -11.13
N SER A 162 -6.37 -10.79 -10.76
CA SER A 162 -5.49 -11.94 -10.57
C SER A 162 -4.38 -11.63 -9.57
N VAL A 163 -3.78 -12.69 -9.04
CA VAL A 163 -2.55 -12.61 -8.23
C VAL A 163 -1.41 -11.94 -9.00
N GLY A 164 -1.39 -12.09 -10.33
CA GLY A 164 -0.43 -11.38 -11.20
C GLY A 164 -0.60 -9.86 -11.13
N ARG A 165 -1.85 -9.36 -11.15
CA ARG A 165 -2.13 -7.93 -11.07
C ARG A 165 -1.72 -7.29 -9.75
N LEU A 166 -1.79 -8.03 -8.65
CA LEU A 166 -1.21 -7.55 -7.39
C LEU A 166 0.33 -7.59 -7.44
N SER A 167 0.92 -8.62 -8.06
CA SER A 167 2.38 -8.77 -8.18
C SER A 167 3.04 -7.70 -9.07
N ASP A 168 2.30 -7.08 -9.98
CA ASP A 168 2.77 -5.96 -10.81
C ASP A 168 3.18 -4.71 -9.99
N PHE A 169 2.78 -4.62 -8.71
CA PHE A 169 3.21 -3.56 -7.77
C PHE A 169 4.49 -3.92 -7.00
N GLY A 170 5.06 -5.08 -7.29
CA GLY A 170 6.31 -5.58 -6.77
C GLY A 170 7.50 -5.30 -7.67
#